data_AF-A0A978UG99-F1
#
_entry.id   AF-A0A978UG99-F1
#
_cell.length_a   1.000
_cell.length_b   1.000
_cell.length_c   1.000
_cell.angle_alpha   90.00
_cell.angle_beta   90.00
_cell.angle_gamma   90.00
#
_symmetry.space_group_name_H-M   'P 1'
#
loop_
_entity.id
_entity.type
_entity.pdbx_description
1 polymer ?
#
loop_
_entity_poly.entity_id
_entity_poly.type
_entity_poly.pdbx_seq_one_letter_code
_entity_poly.pdbx_strand_id
1 'polypeptide(L)'
;MEPWLDEAIDKLTITMDDIEKALKKVQPSSKREGFSTIPDVKWEDVGGLNDIRETFERFIVNSIKYPEINKIFGGDIQTRFLLFGPPGCGKTLIAKAVANEAGANFIYVKIDSLAAKRNNSTGERSSQRMVTQLLTELDGRDQRHGVFVIGATNK
;
A
#
# COMPACT_ATOMS: atom_id res chain seq x y z
N MET A 1 25.77 -18.56 32.05
CA MET A 1 25.97 -18.68 30.60
C MET A 1 27.47 -18.64 30.42
N GLU A 2 28.09 -19.79 30.16
CA GLU A 2 29.54 -19.85 29.95
C GLU A 2 29.90 -19.04 28.69
N PRO A 3 31.02 -18.30 28.71
CA PRO A 3 31.46 -17.52 27.56
C PRO A 3 31.83 -18.45 26.41
N TRP A 4 31.43 -18.07 25.19
CA TRP A 4 31.77 -18.80 23.98
C TRP A 4 33.28 -18.79 23.79
N LEU A 5 33.90 -19.95 23.56
CA LEU A 5 35.33 -20.05 23.22
C LEU A 5 35.58 -19.41 21.84
N ASP A 6 36.72 -18.73 21.69
CA ASP A 6 37.10 -18.04 20.45
C ASP A 6 37.12 -18.98 19.22
N GLU A 7 37.49 -20.26 19.42
CA GLU A 7 37.46 -21.29 18.36
C GLU A 7 36.04 -21.62 17.87
N ALA A 8 35.02 -21.43 18.70
CA ALA A 8 33.63 -21.67 18.34
C ALA A 8 33.04 -20.51 17.54
N ILE A 9 33.55 -19.29 17.72
CA ILE A 9 33.15 -18.10 16.98
C ILE A 9 33.69 -18.18 15.54
N ASP A 10 34.93 -18.65 15.38
CA ASP A 10 35.61 -18.70 14.08
C ASP A 10 34.98 -19.70 13.09
N LYS A 11 34.25 -20.69 13.59
CA LYS A 11 33.48 -21.68 12.78
C LYS A 11 31.99 -21.38 12.70
N LEU A 12 31.51 -20.32 13.34
CA LEU A 12 30.09 -20.00 13.38
C LEU A 12 29.65 -19.42 12.02
N THR A 13 29.17 -20.28 11.13
CA THR A 13 28.58 -19.87 9.85
C THR A 13 27.06 -19.91 9.92
N ILE A 14 26.43 -18.80 9.52
CA ILE A 14 24.98 -18.70 9.38
C ILE A 14 24.58 -19.33 8.04
N THR A 15 23.67 -20.29 8.07
CA THR A 15 23.12 -20.92 6.86
C THR A 15 21.71 -20.40 6.55
N MET A 16 21.21 -20.62 5.33
CA MET A 16 19.84 -20.22 4.98
C MET A 16 18.78 -20.96 5.81
N ASP A 17 19.07 -22.19 6.27
CA ASP A 17 18.19 -22.95 7.15
C ASP A 17 18.05 -22.29 8.54
N ASP A 18 19.11 -21.63 9.03
CA ASP A 18 19.06 -20.86 10.28
C ASP A 18 18.15 -19.62 10.12
N ILE A 19 18.20 -18.97 8.96
CA ILE A 19 17.34 -17.81 8.64
C ILE A 19 15.87 -18.26 8.55
N GLU A 20 15.58 -19.38 7.89
CA GLU A 20 14.22 -19.93 7.80
C GLU A 20 13.64 -20.31 9.18
N LYS A 21 14.46 -20.91 10.06
CA LYS A 21 14.07 -21.21 11.44
C LYS A 21 13.87 -19.94 12.27
N ALA A 22 14.70 -18.92 12.08
CA ALA A 22 14.58 -17.65 12.78
C ALA A 22 13.33 -16.88 12.34
N LEU A 23 12.97 -16.91 11.05
CA LEU A 23 11.76 -16.27 10.50
C LEU A 23 10.46 -16.79 11.15
N LYS A 24 10.44 -18.04 11.64
CA LYS A 24 9.29 -18.60 12.38
C LYS A 24 9.14 -18.02 13.79
N LYS A 25 10.23 -17.54 14.40
CA LYS A 25 10.28 -17.03 15.78
C LYS A 25 10.33 -15.50 15.84
N VAL A 26 10.82 -14.86 14.80
CA VAL A 26 11.01 -13.41 14.73
C VAL A 26 10.02 -12.84 13.73
N GLN A 27 9.04 -12.08 14.25
CA GLN A 27 8.26 -11.17 13.42
C GLN A 27 9.19 -10.02 12.97
N PRO A 28 9.42 -9.81 11.66
CA PRO A 28 10.19 -8.65 11.20
C PRO A 28 9.44 -7.37 11.55
N SER A 29 10.17 -6.27 11.80
CA SER A 29 9.56 -4.97 12.16
C SER A 29 8.57 -4.48 11.11
N SER A 30 8.80 -4.77 9.82
CA SER A 30 7.87 -4.52 8.71
C SER A 30 6.50 -5.20 8.88
N LYS A 31 6.40 -6.22 9.74
CA LYS A 31 5.18 -6.96 10.05
C LYS A 31 4.61 -6.60 11.44
N ARG A 32 5.36 -5.84 12.26
CA ARG A 32 5.03 -5.53 13.67
C ARG A 32 4.14 -4.31 13.86
N GLU A 33 3.94 -3.47 12.86
CA GLU A 33 2.97 -2.37 12.98
C GLU A 33 2.14 -2.25 11.71
N GLY A 34 0.85 -2.64 11.81
CA GLY A 34 -0.37 -2.09 11.21
C GLY A 34 -0.42 -1.44 9.82
N PHE A 35 0.66 -1.41 9.06
CA PHE A 35 0.80 -0.68 7.82
C PHE A 35 1.21 -1.63 6.71
N SER A 36 0.21 -1.93 5.91
CA SER A 36 0.34 -2.44 4.55
C SER A 36 0.69 -3.92 4.42
N THR A 37 -0.36 -4.73 4.50
CA THR A 37 -0.40 -6.05 3.90
C THR A 37 -1.01 -5.94 2.51
N ILE A 38 -0.47 -6.70 1.55
CA ILE A 38 -1.15 -6.94 0.28
C ILE A 38 -2.53 -7.52 0.63
N PRO A 39 -3.63 -6.89 0.17
CA PRO A 39 -4.98 -7.38 0.47
C PRO A 39 -5.20 -8.76 -0.15
N ASP A 40 -6.14 -9.54 0.36
CA ASP A 40 -6.47 -10.89 -0.09
C ASP A 40 -7.60 -10.96 -1.13
N VAL A 41 -8.22 -9.81 -1.41
CA VAL A 41 -9.31 -9.66 -2.38
C VAL A 41 -8.78 -9.89 -3.79
N LYS A 42 -9.41 -10.79 -4.54
CA LYS A 42 -9.07 -11.06 -5.94
C LYS A 42 -9.99 -10.33 -6.88
N TRP A 43 -9.60 -10.29 -8.14
CA TRP A 43 -10.43 -9.68 -9.17
C TRP A 43 -11.74 -10.45 -9.43
N GLU A 44 -11.75 -11.74 -9.13
CA GLU A 44 -12.95 -12.60 -9.16
C GLU A 44 -14.03 -12.13 -8.18
N ASP A 45 -13.65 -11.45 -7.10
CA ASP A 45 -14.57 -10.90 -6.10
C ASP A 45 -15.21 -9.58 -6.56
N VAL A 46 -14.78 -9.02 -7.70
CA VAL A 46 -15.26 -7.75 -8.27
C VAL A 46 -16.15 -8.01 -9.48
N GLY A 47 -17.45 -7.82 -9.34
CA GLY A 47 -18.41 -8.02 -10.43
C GLY A 47 -18.54 -6.83 -11.39
N GLY A 48 -18.60 -7.11 -12.71
CA GLY A 48 -19.21 -6.22 -13.70
C GLY A 48 -18.45 -4.96 -14.11
N LEU A 49 -17.13 -4.89 -13.87
CA LEU A 49 -16.30 -3.69 -14.11
C LEU A 49 -15.05 -4.00 -14.96
N ASN A 50 -15.22 -4.72 -16.07
CA ASN A 50 -14.12 -5.17 -16.93
C ASN A 50 -13.36 -4.01 -17.58
N ASP A 51 -14.04 -2.94 -17.99
CA ASP A 51 -13.38 -1.78 -18.62
C ASP A 51 -12.46 -1.06 -17.61
N ILE A 52 -12.91 -0.96 -16.35
CA ILE A 52 -12.12 -0.36 -15.27
C ILE A 52 -10.95 -1.28 -14.89
N ARG A 53 -11.16 -2.61 -14.91
CA ARG A 53 -10.09 -3.60 -14.76
C ARG A 53 -8.97 -3.37 -15.76
N GLU A 54 -9.29 -3.37 -17.05
CA GLU A 54 -8.29 -3.23 -18.10
C GLU A 54 -7.52 -1.91 -17.97
N THR A 55 -8.23 -0.85 -17.60
CA THR A 55 -7.61 0.45 -17.29
C THR A 55 -6.59 0.33 -16.15
N PHE A 56 -6.99 -0.21 -14.99
CA PHE A 56 -6.07 -0.35 -13.86
C PHE A 56 -4.95 -1.35 -14.09
N GLU A 57 -5.22 -2.43 -14.81
CA GLU A 57 -4.22 -3.42 -15.18
C GLU A 57 -3.13 -2.77 -16.04
N ARG A 58 -3.54 -1.95 -17.02
CA ARG A 58 -2.62 -1.23 -17.90
C ARG A 58 -1.82 -0.15 -17.18
N PHE A 59 -2.45 0.65 -16.31
CA PHE A 59 -1.77 1.81 -15.70
C PHE A 59 -1.08 1.52 -14.37
N ILE A 60 -1.60 0.60 -13.56
CA ILE A 60 -1.06 0.29 -12.22
C ILE A 60 -0.28 -1.02 -12.26
N VAL A 61 -0.93 -2.13 -12.63
CA VAL A 61 -0.34 -3.47 -12.52
C VAL A 61 0.88 -3.59 -13.44
N ASN A 62 0.73 -3.24 -14.72
CA ASN A 62 1.84 -3.28 -15.68
C ASN A 62 2.94 -2.29 -15.31
N SER A 63 2.59 -1.17 -14.69
CA SER A 63 3.57 -0.17 -14.27
C SER A 63 4.46 -0.65 -13.13
N ILE A 64 3.92 -1.51 -12.27
CA ILE A 64 4.67 -2.14 -11.19
C ILE A 64 5.42 -3.39 -11.68
N LYS A 65 4.79 -4.20 -12.55
CA LYS A 65 5.39 -5.45 -13.05
C LYS A 65 6.48 -5.23 -14.10
N TYR A 66 6.37 -4.20 -14.93
CA TYR A 66 7.27 -3.93 -16.06
C TYR A 66 7.78 -2.48 -16.09
N PRO A 67 8.54 -2.05 -15.07
CA PRO A 67 9.00 -0.66 -14.95
C PRO A 67 9.92 -0.22 -16.10
N GLU A 68 10.63 -1.14 -16.75
CA GLU A 68 11.50 -0.86 -17.89
C GLU A 68 10.73 -0.42 -19.14
N ILE A 69 9.56 -1.01 -19.40
CA ILE A 69 8.73 -0.66 -20.55
C ILE A 69 8.23 0.78 -20.41
N ASN A 70 7.84 1.16 -19.20
CA ASN A 70 7.36 2.50 -18.90
C ASN A 70 8.41 3.60 -19.10
N LYS A 71 9.69 3.30 -18.82
CA LYS A 71 10.79 4.25 -19.07
C LYS A 71 11.02 4.50 -20.55
N ILE A 72 10.80 3.48 -21.39
CA ILE A 72 11.00 3.57 -22.84
C ILE A 72 9.86 4.35 -23.50
N PHE A 73 8.62 4.15 -23.03
CA PHE A 73 7.46 4.82 -23.61
C PHE A 73 7.37 6.31 -23.27
N GLY A 74 8.16 6.81 -22.30
CA GLY A 74 8.29 8.25 -22.00
C GLY A 74 6.98 8.99 -21.67
N GLY A 75 5.90 8.23 -21.48
CA GLY A 75 4.56 8.74 -21.26
C GLY A 75 4.33 9.01 -19.78
N ASP A 76 3.63 10.10 -19.50
CA ASP A 76 3.18 10.43 -18.16
C ASP A 76 2.25 9.33 -17.63
N ILE A 77 2.71 8.57 -16.64
CA ILE A 77 1.93 7.49 -16.06
C ILE A 77 0.87 8.13 -15.17
N GLN A 78 -0.40 7.84 -15.45
CA GLN A 78 -1.49 8.26 -14.58
C GLN A 78 -1.35 7.58 -13.22
N THR A 79 -0.94 8.35 -12.20
CA THR A 79 -0.77 7.88 -10.82
C THR A 79 -2.00 8.15 -9.95
N ARG A 80 -2.96 8.93 -10.45
CA ARG A 80 -4.11 9.43 -9.70
C ARG A 80 -5.41 9.01 -10.35
N PHE A 81 -6.23 8.26 -9.61
CA PHE A 81 -7.52 7.78 -10.07
C PHE A 81 -8.62 8.23 -9.11
N LEU A 82 -9.78 8.59 -9.64
CA LEU A 82 -10.97 8.90 -8.85
C LEU A 82 -12.12 7.98 -9.26
N LEU A 83 -12.56 7.15 -8.32
CA LEU A 83 -13.72 6.28 -8.48
C LEU A 83 -14.96 6.99 -7.92
N PHE A 84 -15.94 7.24 -8.78
CA PHE A 84 -17.22 7.81 -8.39
C PHE A 84 -18.37 6.86 -8.73
N GLY A 85 -19.46 6.93 -7.97
CA GLY A 85 -20.67 6.15 -8.24
C GLY A 85 -21.53 5.95 -7.00
N PRO A 86 -22.67 5.25 -7.11
CA PRO A 86 -23.53 4.96 -5.97
C PRO A 86 -22.81 4.19 -4.85
N PRO A 87 -23.23 4.34 -3.59
CA PRO A 87 -22.72 3.49 -2.51
C PRO A 87 -23.05 2.01 -2.81
N GLY A 88 -22.13 1.11 -2.46
CA GLY A 88 -22.31 -0.33 -2.70
C GLY A 88 -21.80 -0.86 -4.04
N CYS A 89 -21.36 -0.01 -4.98
CA CYS A 89 -20.81 -0.44 -6.28
C CYS A 89 -19.35 -0.97 -6.23
N GLY A 90 -18.88 -1.46 -5.09
CA GLY A 90 -17.56 -2.12 -5.01
C GLY A 90 -16.32 -1.23 -5.19
N LYS A 91 -16.41 0.11 -5.17
CA LYS A 91 -15.26 1.03 -5.35
C LYS A 91 -14.08 0.81 -4.41
N THR A 92 -14.31 0.35 -3.18
CA THR A 92 -13.23 -0.03 -2.25
C THR A 92 -12.72 -1.44 -2.51
N LEU A 93 -13.60 -2.36 -2.94
CA LEU A 93 -13.22 -3.73 -3.30
C LEU A 93 -12.31 -3.74 -4.52
N ILE A 94 -12.64 -2.97 -5.56
CA ILE A 94 -11.82 -2.84 -6.75
C ILE A 94 -10.42 -2.29 -6.41
N ALA A 95 -10.31 -1.26 -5.57
CA ALA A 95 -9.01 -0.72 -5.15
C ALA A 95 -8.15 -1.77 -4.41
N LYS A 96 -8.77 -2.60 -3.57
CA LYS A 96 -8.07 -3.71 -2.90
C LYS A 96 -7.61 -4.76 -3.90
N ALA A 97 -8.48 -5.16 -4.81
CA ALA A 97 -8.16 -6.21 -5.76
C ALA A 97 -7.05 -5.79 -6.76
N VAL A 98 -6.96 -4.50 -7.11
CA VAL A 98 -5.86 -3.98 -7.94
C VAL A 98 -4.54 -4.08 -7.19
N ALA A 99 -4.55 -3.71 -5.91
CA ALA A 99 -3.35 -3.79 -5.07
C ALA A 99 -2.89 -5.23 -4.87
N ASN A 100 -3.81 -6.20 -4.75
CA ASN A 100 -3.48 -7.63 -4.74
C ASN A 100 -2.80 -8.07 -6.05
N GLU A 101 -3.40 -7.76 -7.19
CA GLU A 101 -2.88 -8.14 -8.53
C GLU A 101 -1.53 -7.50 -8.86
N ALA A 102 -1.32 -6.28 -8.38
CA ALA A 102 -0.05 -5.58 -8.50
C ALA A 102 1.02 -6.10 -7.53
N GLY A 103 0.66 -6.93 -6.54
CA GLY A 103 1.55 -7.29 -5.43
C GLY A 103 1.98 -6.07 -4.61
N ALA A 104 1.13 -5.04 -4.57
CA ALA A 104 1.46 -3.74 -4.02
C ALA A 104 0.95 -3.58 -2.59
N ASN A 105 1.71 -2.82 -1.82
CA ASN A 105 1.33 -2.40 -0.49
C ASN A 105 0.09 -1.50 -0.55
N PHE A 106 -1.03 -1.96 0.03
CA PHE A 106 -2.28 -1.21 0.09
C PHE A 106 -2.37 -0.40 1.37
N ILE A 107 -2.67 0.89 1.26
CA ILE A 107 -2.91 1.78 2.41
C ILE A 107 -4.33 2.31 2.30
N TYR A 108 -5.20 1.86 3.20
CA TYR A 108 -6.59 2.32 3.26
C TYR A 108 -6.71 3.48 4.24
N VAL A 109 -7.12 4.64 3.74
CA VAL A 109 -7.36 5.83 4.56
C VAL A 109 -8.81 6.26 4.43
N LYS A 110 -9.53 6.24 5.54
CA LYS A 110 -10.86 6.85 5.63
C LYS A 110 -10.72 8.27 6.19
N ILE A 111 -11.08 9.30 5.43
CA ILE A 111 -10.83 10.71 5.80
C ILE A 111 -11.49 11.08 7.14
N ASP A 112 -12.70 10.57 7.40
CA ASP A 112 -13.41 10.73 8.67
C ASP A 112 -12.73 10.02 9.85
N SER A 113 -12.04 8.90 9.60
CA SER A 113 -11.29 8.17 10.65
C SER A 113 -10.03 8.90 11.10
N LEU A 114 -9.37 9.63 10.19
CA LEU A 114 -8.23 10.49 10.53
C LEU A 114 -8.66 11.69 11.37
N ALA A 115 -9.93 12.10 11.27
CA ALA A 115 -10.45 13.26 11.98
C ALA A 115 -11.01 12.95 13.38
N ALA A 116 -10.99 11.68 13.83
CA ALA A 116 -11.79 11.21 14.96
C ALA A 116 -11.40 11.82 16.33
N LYS A 117 -12.21 12.80 16.74
CA LYS A 117 -12.89 12.97 18.04
C LYS A 117 -12.09 12.57 19.30
N ARG A 118 -11.10 13.39 19.66
CA ARG A 118 -10.64 13.47 21.06
C ARG A 118 -11.52 14.46 21.80
N ASN A 119 -12.24 13.96 22.78
CA ASN A 119 -13.22 14.63 23.64
C ASN A 119 -12.61 15.90 24.27
N ASN A 120 -12.75 17.04 23.59
CA ASN A 120 -12.73 18.40 24.15
C ASN A 120 -12.90 19.38 23.01
N SER A 121 -13.66 20.44 23.28
CA SER A 121 -14.11 21.53 22.42
C SER A 121 -12.99 22.42 21.80
N THR A 122 -11.83 21.85 21.48
CA THR A 122 -10.65 22.58 20.96
C THR A 122 -9.86 21.80 19.88
N GLY A 123 -10.24 20.56 19.55
CA GLY A 123 -9.44 19.66 18.70
C GLY A 123 -9.69 19.66 17.19
N GLU A 124 -10.78 20.27 16.68
CA GLU A 124 -11.20 20.13 15.27
C GLU A 124 -10.17 20.70 14.26
N ARG A 125 -9.52 21.82 14.60
CA ARG A 125 -8.53 22.47 13.70
C ARG A 125 -7.26 21.65 13.50
N SER A 126 -6.87 20.80 14.44
CA SER A 126 -5.66 19.99 14.35
C SER A 126 -5.84 18.78 13.42
N SER A 127 -7.01 18.13 13.49
CA SER A 127 -7.38 17.02 12.61
C SER A 127 -7.45 17.43 11.14
N GLN A 128 -8.07 18.58 10.84
CA GLN A 128 -8.15 19.09 9.47
C GLN A 128 -6.78 19.45 8.89
N ARG A 129 -5.85 19.97 9.70
CA ARG A 129 -4.47 20.26 9.25
C ARG A 129 -3.72 18.99 8.87
N MET A 130 -3.85 17.89 9.63
CA MET A 130 -3.21 16.61 9.28
C MET A 130 -3.74 16.05 7.96
N VAL A 131 -5.05 16.12 7.74
CA VAL A 131 -5.67 15.68 6.48
C VAL A 131 -5.21 16.55 5.30
N THR A 132 -5.25 17.87 5.44
CA THR A 132 -4.76 18.78 4.39
C THR A 132 -3.28 18.54 4.09
N GLN A 133 -2.47 18.25 5.10
CA GLN A 133 -1.05 18.00 4.91
C GLN A 133 -0.79 16.67 4.19
N LEU A 134 -1.46 15.58 4.59
CA LEU A 134 -1.41 14.32 3.86
C LEU A 134 -1.86 14.48 2.41
N LEU A 135 -2.97 15.20 2.19
CA LEU A 135 -3.45 15.47 0.83
C LEU A 135 -2.47 16.32 0.03
N THR A 136 -1.82 17.32 0.64
CA THR A 136 -0.81 18.14 -0.04
C THR A 136 0.43 17.33 -0.40
N GLU A 137 0.86 16.43 0.48
CA GLU A 137 1.99 15.52 0.20
C GLU A 137 1.65 14.49 -0.88
N LEU A 138 0.43 13.96 -0.85
CA LEU A 138 -0.10 13.08 -1.91
C LEU A 138 -0.34 13.85 -3.21
N ASP A 139 -0.64 15.14 -3.15
CA ASP A 139 -0.77 16.04 -4.31
C ASP A 139 0.55 16.59 -4.84
N GLY A 140 1.66 16.16 -4.23
CA GLY A 140 3.01 16.65 -4.47
C GLY A 140 3.31 17.08 -5.90
N ARG A 141 4.01 18.23 -5.99
CA ARG A 141 4.50 18.87 -7.22
C ARG A 141 5.46 18.03 -8.07
N ASP A 142 5.88 16.86 -7.58
CA ASP A 142 6.76 15.92 -8.28
C ASP A 142 6.06 14.56 -8.48
N GLN A 143 6.16 14.01 -9.69
CA GLN A 143 5.69 12.66 -10.00
C GLN A 143 6.50 11.64 -9.21
N ARG A 144 5.89 11.09 -8.14
CA ARG A 144 6.49 9.97 -7.40
C ARG A 144 6.28 8.68 -8.18
N HIS A 145 7.33 8.19 -8.83
CA HIS A 145 7.30 6.87 -9.47
C HIS A 145 7.10 5.77 -8.41
N GLY A 146 6.11 4.90 -8.64
CA GLY A 146 5.79 3.78 -7.74
C GLY A 146 4.76 4.11 -6.65
N VAL A 147 4.18 5.31 -6.63
CA VAL A 147 3.06 5.65 -5.74
C VAL A 147 1.80 5.90 -6.58
N PHE A 148 0.74 5.17 -6.26
CA PHE A 148 -0.57 5.30 -6.92
C PHE A 148 -1.61 5.71 -5.89
N VAL A 149 -2.43 6.70 -6.24
CA VAL A 149 -3.47 7.26 -5.38
C VAL A 149 -4.83 6.97 -6.02
N ILE A 150 -5.70 6.27 -5.29
CA ILE A 150 -7.08 6.01 -5.70
C ILE A 150 -8.01 6.70 -4.71
N GLY A 151 -8.65 7.79 -5.16
CA GLY A 151 -9.77 8.41 -4.45
C GLY A 151 -11.06 7.65 -4.74
N ALA A 152 -11.94 7.52 -3.74
CA ALA A 152 -13.28 6.97 -3.93
C ALA A 152 -14.33 7.85 -3.25
N THR A 153 -15.35 8.29 -4.00
CA THR A 153 -16.46 9.11 -3.50
C THR A 153 -17.82 8.53 -3.88
N ASN A 154 -18.80 8.72 -3.01
CA ASN A 154 -20.21 8.39 -3.24
C ASN A 154 -21.07 9.61 -3.62
N LYS A 155 -20.46 10.81 -3.61
CA LYS A 155 -21.05 12.09 -4.00
C LYS A 155 -20.33 12.63 -5.21
#